data_AF-A0AAV0VHX9-F1
#
_entry.id   AF-A0AAV0VHX9-F1
#
_cell.length_a   1.000
_cell.length_b   1.000
_cell.length_c   1.000
_cell.angle_alpha   90.00
_cell.angle_beta   90.00
_cell.angle_gamma   90.00
#
_symmetry.space_group_name_H-M   'P 1'
#
loop_
_entity.id
_entity.type
_entity.pdbx_description
1 polymer ?
#
loop_
_entity_poly.entity_id
_entity_poly.type
_entity_poly.pdbx_seq_one_letter_code
_entity_poly.pdbx_strand_id
1 'polypeptide(L)'
;MTFKNNLCALSSKVEQDTFVLTLMEVRKAKRTNNKKTTRNDRVATKYFIPNVNGDMINVCAHAFSDITSLTRRRLNIICKNFNVHHQSPKEKRGGKHLNASEIEVTLSIEDHIKSFKCRKSHHTRRETGRSYLQPGLSIKYLWSHWKMNRLKENCCIASLSKYQFIFTSKFNLSFGHPRQDICSFCTEQLTKIQIEKDEDMKIELHLELKVHQRRAKRFFELLKEESPDSVSVSFDMMQTQPLPKLSVTEVFYSRQVWLYNLTFVIAAPTQGLENCYLYTWTECESGRGPNEVCSSHVDFLENLESRLC
;
A
#
# COMPACT_ATOMS: atom_id res chain seq x y z
N MET A 1 -31.80 21.31 16.75
CA MET A 1 -30.61 20.72 16.07
C MET A 1 -29.45 21.71 15.98
N THR A 2 -29.69 22.99 15.70
CA THR A 2 -28.65 24.03 15.52
C THR A 2 -27.69 24.17 16.71
N PHE A 3 -28.22 24.10 17.95
CA PHE A 3 -27.43 24.20 19.18
C PHE A 3 -26.38 23.09 19.34
N LYS A 4 -26.75 21.83 19.08
CA LYS A 4 -25.84 20.68 19.13
C LYS A 4 -24.74 20.80 18.08
N ASN A 5 -25.11 21.22 16.86
CA ASN A 5 -24.15 21.39 15.76
C ASN A 5 -23.13 22.50 16.06
N ASN A 6 -23.57 23.60 16.68
CA ASN A 6 -22.69 24.70 17.08
C ASN A 6 -21.72 24.30 18.21
N LEU A 7 -22.17 23.49 19.18
CA LEU A 7 -21.30 22.97 20.23
C LEU A 7 -20.23 22.00 19.69
N CYS A 8 -20.63 21.13 18.74
CA CYS A 8 -19.73 20.18 18.09
C CYS A 8 -18.77 20.84 17.08
N ALA A 9 -19.08 22.05 16.60
CA ALA A 9 -18.22 22.82 15.70
C ALA A 9 -17.01 23.48 16.39
N LEU A 10 -17.02 23.61 17.72
CA LEU A 10 -15.85 24.06 18.49
C LEU A 10 -14.75 22.99 18.42
N SER A 11 -13.62 23.33 17.80
CA SER A 11 -12.53 22.37 17.52
C SER A 11 -11.69 22.03 18.76
N SER A 12 -11.58 22.96 19.71
CA SER A 12 -10.85 22.74 20.97
C SER A 12 -11.77 22.23 22.07
N LYS A 13 -11.38 21.14 22.74
CA LYS A 13 -12.08 20.64 23.93
C LYS A 13 -12.14 21.70 25.03
N VAL A 14 -11.11 22.55 25.16
CA VAL A 14 -11.06 23.60 26.20
C VAL A 14 -12.15 24.66 25.94
N GLU A 15 -12.36 25.02 24.68
CA GLU A 15 -13.43 25.95 24.27
C GLU A 15 -14.81 25.33 24.51
N GLN A 16 -14.99 24.06 24.16
CA GLN A 16 -16.23 23.32 24.46
C GLN A 16 -16.51 23.29 25.96
N ASP A 17 -15.52 22.94 26.80
CA ASP A 17 -15.71 22.85 28.25
C ASP A 17 -16.01 24.22 28.87
N THR A 18 -15.44 25.30 28.33
CA THR A 18 -15.70 26.68 28.78
C THR A 18 -17.10 27.16 28.40
N PHE A 19 -17.55 26.86 27.17
CA PHE A 19 -18.91 27.14 26.73
C PHE A 19 -19.95 26.32 27.54
N VAL A 20 -19.64 25.07 27.87
CA VAL A 20 -20.51 24.24 28.69
C VAL A 20 -20.66 24.80 30.11
N LEU A 21 -19.62 25.42 30.66
CA LEU A 21 -19.68 26.07 31.97
C LEU A 21 -20.67 27.25 32.02
N THR A 22 -20.88 27.99 30.92
CA THR A 22 -21.85 29.11 30.91
C THR A 22 -23.30 28.61 31.00
N LEU A 23 -23.54 27.34 30.68
CA LEU A 23 -24.84 26.67 30.71
C LEU A 23 -25.09 25.91 32.02
N MET A 24 -24.18 26.01 32.98
CA MET A 24 -24.18 25.22 34.19
C MET A 24 -24.04 26.11 35.41
N GLU A 25 -24.90 25.89 36.40
CA GLU A 25 -24.78 26.56 37.69
C GLU A 25 -24.29 25.55 38.74
N VAL A 26 -23.04 25.71 39.15
CA VAL A 26 -22.36 24.84 40.09
C VAL A 26 -22.50 25.40 41.50
N ARG A 27 -23.19 24.68 42.39
CA ARG A 27 -23.41 25.07 43.79
C ARG A 27 -22.92 23.99 44.76
N LYS A 28 -22.61 24.37 46.00
CA LYS A 28 -22.39 23.40 47.09
C LYS A 28 -23.71 22.74 47.47
N ALA A 29 -23.69 21.42 47.67
CA ALA A 29 -24.90 20.69 48.06
C ALA A 29 -25.39 21.13 49.45
N LYS A 30 -26.65 21.57 49.55
CA LYS A 30 -27.28 22.00 50.81
C LYS A 30 -27.61 20.86 51.77
N ARG A 31 -27.75 19.62 51.28
CA ARG A 31 -28.03 18.42 52.09
C ARG A 31 -26.81 17.51 52.11
N THR A 32 -26.17 17.39 53.27
CA THR A 32 -25.11 16.42 53.54
C THR A 32 -25.67 15.26 54.37
N ASN A 33 -25.23 14.04 54.09
CA ASN A 33 -25.68 12.86 54.84
C ASN A 33 -24.87 12.79 56.14
N ASN A 34 -25.49 13.08 57.29
CA ASN A 34 -24.84 13.12 58.61
C ASN A 34 -24.24 11.78 59.08
N LYS A 35 -24.48 10.66 58.38
CA LYS A 35 -24.06 9.31 58.79
C LYS A 35 -22.70 8.83 58.27
N LYS A 36 -21.95 9.61 57.48
CA LYS A 36 -20.63 9.18 56.94
C LYS A 36 -19.46 9.98 57.54
N THR A 37 -18.44 9.24 58.00
CA THR A 37 -17.20 9.76 58.60
C THR A 37 -16.27 10.45 57.60
N THR A 38 -16.28 10.04 56.32
CA THR A 38 -15.56 10.70 55.23
C THR A 38 -16.49 11.64 54.44
N ARG A 39 -16.26 12.95 54.59
CA ARG A 39 -17.00 14.02 53.91
C ARG A 39 -16.36 14.30 52.55
N ASN A 40 -16.95 13.80 51.47
CA ASN A 40 -16.66 14.35 50.14
C ASN A 40 -17.61 15.52 49.88
N ASP A 41 -17.06 16.69 49.59
CA ASP A 41 -17.84 17.86 49.15
C ASP A 41 -18.64 17.49 47.91
N ARG A 42 -19.97 17.37 48.08
CA ARG A 42 -20.88 17.08 46.97
C ARG A 42 -21.20 18.37 46.25
N VAL A 43 -20.95 18.35 44.95
CA VAL A 43 -21.33 19.43 44.04
C VAL A 43 -22.75 19.18 43.55
N ALA A 44 -23.61 20.18 43.69
CA ALA A 44 -24.96 20.18 43.14
C ALA A 44 -24.97 21.10 41.92
N THR A 45 -25.32 20.56 40.76
CA THR A 45 -25.27 21.30 39.50
C THR A 45 -26.65 21.41 38.89
N LYS A 46 -27.02 22.61 38.47
CA LYS A 46 -28.19 22.86 37.60
C LYS A 46 -27.72 23.05 36.17
N TYR A 47 -28.49 22.54 35.22
CA TYR A 47 -28.18 22.57 33.80
C TYR A 47 -29.23 23.40 33.06
N PHE A 48 -28.78 24.25 32.15
CA PHE A 48 -29.66 25.14 31.40
C PHE A 48 -29.44 25.01 29.90
N ILE A 49 -30.52 25.09 29.13
CA ILE A 49 -30.47 25.06 27.66
C ILE A 49 -31.28 26.24 27.12
N PRO A 50 -30.75 27.03 26.19
CA PRO A 50 -31.47 28.15 25.59
C PRO A 50 -32.60 27.65 24.69
N ASN A 51 -33.78 28.26 24.81
CA ASN A 51 -34.89 28.08 23.90
C ASN A 51 -34.69 28.91 22.62
N VAL A 52 -35.57 28.73 21.63
CA VAL A 52 -35.60 29.51 20.37
C VAL A 52 -35.70 31.01 20.62
N ASN A 53 -36.33 31.41 21.73
CA ASN A 53 -36.50 32.81 22.15
C ASN A 53 -35.31 33.36 22.96
N GLY A 54 -34.27 32.54 23.24
CA GLY A 54 -33.11 32.93 24.04
C GLY A 54 -33.24 32.67 25.55
N ASP A 55 -34.41 32.28 26.04
CA ASP A 55 -34.63 32.00 27.46
C ASP A 55 -33.96 30.70 27.92
N MET A 56 -33.35 30.72 29.10
CA MET A 56 -32.62 29.58 29.67
C MET A 56 -33.55 28.64 30.42
N ILE A 57 -33.83 27.47 29.85
CA ILE A 57 -34.69 26.44 30.45
C ILE A 57 -33.85 25.51 31.32
N ASN A 58 -34.26 25.32 32.58
CA ASN A 58 -33.63 24.36 33.49
C ASN A 58 -34.00 22.93 33.09
N VAL A 59 -32.99 22.07 32.91
CA VAL A 59 -33.16 20.69 32.46
C VAL A 59 -32.46 19.70 33.40
N CYS A 60 -32.90 18.44 33.35
CA CYS A 60 -32.21 17.38 34.09
C CYS A 60 -30.87 17.03 33.43
N ALA A 61 -29.95 16.46 34.21
CA ALA A 61 -28.64 16.04 33.71
C ALA A 61 -28.71 15.02 32.56
N HIS A 62 -29.78 14.23 32.50
CA HIS A 62 -30.00 13.28 31.39
C HIS A 62 -30.32 14.01 30.09
N ALA A 63 -31.32 14.88 30.10
CA ALA A 63 -31.70 15.69 28.95
C ALA A 63 -30.52 16.55 28.46
N PHE A 64 -29.76 17.15 29.38
CA PHE A 64 -28.55 17.90 29.03
C PHE A 64 -27.49 17.05 28.33
N SER A 65 -27.23 15.84 28.84
CA SER A 65 -26.30 14.88 28.25
C SER A 65 -26.74 14.46 26.84
N ASP A 66 -28.03 14.24 26.63
CA ASP A 66 -28.56 13.76 25.35
C ASP A 66 -28.51 14.88 24.30
N ILE A 67 -28.88 16.11 24.69
CA ILE A 67 -28.89 17.28 23.81
C ILE A 67 -27.48 17.71 23.42
N THR A 68 -26.54 17.74 24.37
CA THR A 68 -25.13 18.15 24.12
C THR A 68 -24.25 17.00 23.62
N SER A 69 -24.71 15.75 23.73
CA SER A 69 -23.93 14.53 23.49
C SER A 69 -22.65 14.43 24.34
N LEU A 70 -22.60 15.13 25.47
CA LEU A 70 -21.51 15.08 26.43
C LEU A 70 -21.82 14.06 27.52
N THR A 71 -20.89 13.14 27.77
CA THR A 71 -21.07 12.12 28.81
C THR A 71 -21.16 12.75 30.20
N ARG A 72 -21.99 12.16 31.09
CA ARG A 72 -22.08 12.56 32.51
C ARG A 72 -20.71 12.60 33.19
N ARG A 73 -19.79 11.70 32.81
CA ARG A 73 -18.41 11.69 33.30
C ARG A 73 -17.68 13.00 33.00
N ARG A 74 -17.77 13.50 31.76
CA ARG A 74 -17.15 14.77 31.35
C ARG A 74 -17.76 15.94 32.11
N LEU A 75 -19.09 15.99 32.22
CA LEU A 75 -19.81 17.05 32.97
C LEU A 75 -19.40 17.09 34.46
N ASN A 76 -19.26 15.94 35.10
CA ASN A 76 -18.82 15.85 36.50
C ASN A 76 -17.38 16.33 36.69
N ILE A 77 -16.48 16.04 35.75
CA ILE A 77 -15.08 16.50 35.77
C ILE A 77 -15.02 18.03 35.66
N ILE A 78 -15.80 18.60 34.74
CA ILE A 78 -15.93 20.05 34.55
C ILE A 78 -16.43 20.70 35.84
N CYS A 79 -17.55 20.21 36.42
CA CYS A 79 -18.10 20.72 37.68
C CYS A 79 -17.10 20.67 38.83
N LYS A 80 -16.41 19.53 38.99
CA LYS A 80 -15.48 19.31 40.10
C LYS A 80 -14.28 20.25 40.00
N ASN A 81 -13.72 20.41 38.80
CA ASN A 81 -12.60 21.33 38.60
C ASN A 81 -13.03 22.79 38.75
N PHE A 82 -14.21 23.17 38.25
CA PHE A 82 -14.74 24.52 38.43
C PHE A 82 -15.02 24.86 39.90
N ASN A 83 -15.55 23.92 40.68
CA ASN A 83 -15.80 24.13 42.11
C ASN A 83 -14.51 24.29 42.96
N VAL A 84 -13.39 23.73 42.51
CA VAL A 84 -12.11 23.77 43.25
C VAL A 84 -11.19 24.90 42.74
N HIS A 85 -11.12 25.10 41.44
CA HIS A 85 -10.15 26.00 40.79
C HIS A 85 -10.79 27.17 40.05
N HIS A 86 -12.12 27.27 40.01
CA HIS A 86 -12.86 28.28 39.24
C HIS A 86 -12.48 28.36 37.75
N GLN A 87 -11.98 27.25 37.20
CA GLN A 87 -11.47 27.16 35.83
C GLN A 87 -11.88 25.83 35.19
N SER A 88 -11.95 25.84 33.85
CA SER A 88 -12.13 24.65 33.03
C SER A 88 -10.94 23.67 33.19
N PRO A 89 -11.14 22.34 33.12
CA PRO A 89 -10.05 21.36 33.18
C PRO A 89 -8.96 21.63 32.13
N LYS A 90 -7.70 21.75 32.55
CA LYS A 90 -6.57 21.84 31.62
C LYS A 90 -6.46 20.55 30.79
N GLU A 91 -6.30 20.68 29.48
CA GLU A 91 -6.03 19.55 28.60
C GLU A 91 -4.60 19.03 28.84
N LYS A 92 -4.49 17.74 29.19
CA LYS A 92 -3.22 17.08 29.53
C LYS A 92 -2.89 15.91 28.61
N ARG A 93 -3.75 15.61 27.63
CA ARG A 93 -3.45 14.61 26.59
C ARG A 93 -2.29 15.15 25.75
N GLY A 94 -1.13 14.51 25.88
CA GLY A 94 0.08 14.89 25.17
C GLY A 94 -0.16 14.91 23.66
N GLY A 95 0.17 16.02 23.01
CA GLY A 95 0.28 16.07 21.57
C GLY A 95 1.52 15.30 21.11
N LYS A 96 1.64 15.08 19.80
CA LYS A 96 2.89 14.59 19.22
C LYS A 96 3.93 15.73 19.32
N HIS A 97 4.71 15.72 20.38
CA HIS A 97 5.88 16.59 20.49
C HIS A 97 7.01 15.95 19.70
N LEU A 98 7.30 16.51 18.52
CA LEU A 98 8.47 16.11 17.75
C LEU A 98 9.71 16.71 18.42
N ASN A 99 10.53 15.85 19.02
CA ASN A 99 11.80 16.29 19.59
C ASN A 99 12.76 16.69 18.45
N ALA A 100 13.58 17.73 18.64
CA ALA A 100 14.53 18.18 17.61
C ALA A 100 15.47 17.06 17.14
N SER A 101 15.87 16.18 18.07
CA SER A 101 16.66 14.98 17.76
C SER A 101 15.93 13.97 16.88
N GLU A 102 14.61 13.84 17.00
CA GLU A 102 13.83 12.94 16.14
C GLU A 102 13.69 13.45 14.71
N ILE A 103 13.63 14.78 14.55
CA ILE A 103 13.58 15.44 13.24
C ILE A 103 14.92 15.21 12.53
N GLU A 104 16.03 15.48 13.21
CA GLU A 104 17.38 15.27 12.70
C GLU A 104 17.61 13.83 12.23
N VAL A 105 17.28 12.85 13.08
CA VAL A 105 17.41 11.43 12.74
C VAL A 105 16.56 11.06 11.53
N THR A 106 15.38 11.65 11.38
CA THR A 106 14.49 11.39 10.24
C THR A 106 15.08 11.94 8.94
N LEU A 107 15.64 13.15 8.97
CA LEU A 107 16.31 13.76 7.82
C LEU A 107 17.56 12.96 7.42
N SER A 108 18.37 12.54 8.39
CA SER A 108 19.56 11.71 8.13
C SER A 108 19.20 10.39 7.42
N ILE A 109 18.08 9.75 7.80
CA ILE A 109 17.61 8.53 7.13
C ILE A 109 17.19 8.83 5.68
N GLU A 110 16.50 9.94 5.45
CA GLU A 110 16.08 10.34 4.10
C GLU A 110 17.26 10.62 3.18
N ASP A 111 18.25 11.38 3.65
CA ASP A 111 19.44 11.72 2.87
C ASP A 111 20.28 10.47 2.58
N HIS A 112 20.38 9.57 3.55
CA HIS A 112 21.01 8.27 3.33
C HIS A 112 20.30 7.47 2.25
N ILE A 113 18.96 7.37 2.26
CA ILE A 113 18.21 6.64 1.23
C ILE A 113 18.39 7.31 -0.16
N LYS A 114 18.39 8.64 -0.23
CA LYS A 114 18.60 9.40 -1.49
C LYS A 114 20.00 9.23 -2.09
N SER A 115 21.00 8.89 -1.28
CA SER A 115 22.38 8.68 -1.75
C SER A 115 22.53 7.45 -2.66
N PHE A 116 21.59 6.49 -2.60
CA PHE A 116 21.64 5.28 -3.42
C PHE A 116 21.16 5.54 -4.84
N LYS A 117 21.94 5.06 -5.83
CA LYS A 117 21.55 5.09 -7.24
C LYS A 117 20.31 4.23 -7.47
N CYS A 118 19.23 4.87 -7.90
CA CYS A 118 17.97 4.22 -8.25
C CYS A 118 17.82 4.12 -9.77
N ARG A 119 17.29 3.01 -10.27
CA ARG A 119 16.85 2.86 -11.66
C ARG A 119 15.34 3.02 -11.73
N LYS A 120 14.85 3.89 -12.62
CA LYS A 120 13.41 3.98 -12.90
C LYS A 120 12.96 2.73 -13.64
N SER A 121 11.72 2.27 -13.44
CA SER A 121 11.10 1.32 -14.37
C SER A 121 11.05 1.96 -15.75
N HIS A 122 11.93 1.57 -16.65
CA HIS A 122 12.04 2.25 -17.94
C HIS A 122 10.90 1.83 -18.90
N HIS A 123 10.28 0.65 -18.70
CA HIS A 123 9.34 0.08 -19.67
C HIS A 123 8.22 -0.82 -19.09
N THR A 124 7.65 -0.53 -17.92
CA THR A 124 6.41 -1.22 -17.51
C THR A 124 5.22 -0.71 -18.33
N ARG A 125 4.28 -1.60 -18.73
CA ARG A 125 3.06 -1.27 -19.51
C ARG A 125 2.23 -0.11 -18.92
N ARG A 126 2.45 0.22 -17.65
CA ARG A 126 1.93 1.38 -16.93
C ARG A 126 3.08 2.04 -16.16
N GLU A 127 3.25 3.35 -16.29
CA GLU A 127 4.19 4.10 -15.45
C GLU A 127 3.66 4.14 -14.02
N THR A 128 4.27 3.37 -13.12
CA THR A 128 3.88 3.34 -11.69
C THR A 128 4.64 4.39 -10.87
N GLY A 129 5.56 5.14 -11.50
CA GLY A 129 6.49 6.05 -10.83
C GLY A 129 7.46 5.36 -9.87
N ARG A 130 7.47 4.02 -9.81
CA ARG A 130 8.29 3.24 -8.88
C ARG A 130 9.73 3.16 -9.37
N SER A 131 10.67 3.40 -8.47
CA SER A 131 12.10 3.27 -8.73
C SER A 131 12.68 2.07 -7.99
N TYR A 132 13.75 1.51 -8.51
CA TYR A 132 14.33 0.25 -8.05
C TYR A 132 15.79 0.42 -7.64
N LEU A 133 16.08 -0.05 -6.44
CA LEU A 133 17.42 -0.24 -5.91
C LEU A 133 18.01 -1.55 -6.43
N GLN A 134 19.32 -1.69 -6.33
CA GLN A 134 20.01 -2.90 -6.78
C GLN A 134 19.47 -4.17 -6.09
N PRO A 135 19.38 -5.32 -6.81
CA PRO A 135 18.80 -6.56 -6.26
C PRO A 135 19.49 -7.11 -4.99
N GLY A 136 20.75 -6.77 -4.75
CA GLY A 136 21.49 -7.21 -3.56
C GLY A 136 21.27 -6.34 -2.32
N LEU A 137 20.58 -5.20 -2.45
CA LEU A 137 20.25 -4.34 -1.32
C LEU A 137 18.98 -4.84 -0.63
N SER A 138 18.89 -4.60 0.67
CA SER A 138 17.69 -4.86 1.47
C SER A 138 17.49 -3.76 2.50
N ILE A 139 16.28 -3.58 3.01
CA ILE A 139 16.01 -2.58 4.07
C ILE A 139 16.91 -2.82 5.29
N LYS A 140 17.11 -4.09 5.66
CA LYS A 140 18.01 -4.48 6.75
C LYS A 140 19.45 -4.05 6.48
N TYR A 141 19.95 -4.30 5.26
CA TYR A 141 21.29 -3.89 4.86
C TYR A 141 21.45 -2.36 4.88
N LEU A 142 20.50 -1.62 4.30
CA LEU A 142 20.51 -0.16 4.27
C LEU A 142 20.50 0.43 5.69
N TRP A 143 19.68 -0.10 6.58
CA TRP A 143 19.65 0.31 7.98
C TRP A 143 20.97 -0.01 8.71
N SER A 144 21.53 -1.21 8.51
CA SER A 144 22.81 -1.59 9.10
C SER A 144 23.95 -0.67 8.62
N HIS A 145 23.97 -0.32 7.34
CA HIS A 145 24.93 0.61 6.76
C HIS A 145 24.78 2.01 7.36
N TRP A 146 23.56 2.55 7.39
CA TRP A 146 23.26 3.85 8.00
C TRP A 146 23.66 3.89 9.49
N LYS A 147 23.27 2.86 10.25
CA LYS A 147 23.58 2.74 11.68
C LYS A 147 25.09 2.72 11.92
N MET A 148 25.85 2.00 11.10
CA MET A 148 27.30 1.95 11.21
C MET A 148 27.95 3.31 10.97
N ASN A 149 27.47 4.08 9.97
CA ASN A 149 27.97 5.42 9.71
C ASN A 149 27.65 6.38 10.86
N ARG A 150 26.42 6.32 11.40
CA ARG A 150 26.00 7.12 12.57
C ARG A 150 26.80 6.82 13.83
N LEU A 151 27.16 5.56 14.05
CA LEU A 151 28.01 5.15 15.18
C LEU A 151 29.42 5.73 15.08
N LYS A 152 29.99 5.82 13.86
CA LYS A 152 31.31 6.44 13.66
C LYS A 152 31.30 7.94 13.97
N GLU A 153 30.18 8.61 13.70
CA GLU A 153 29.98 10.05 13.93
C GLU A 153 29.42 10.37 15.32
N ASN A 154 29.28 9.38 16.21
CA ASN A 154 28.68 9.52 17.55
C ASN A 154 27.28 10.20 17.55
N CYS A 155 26.48 9.95 16.53
CA CYS A 155 25.14 10.52 16.37
C CYS A 155 24.02 9.58 16.85
N CYS A 156 22.83 10.15 17.08
CA CYS A 156 21.65 9.39 17.50
C CYS A 156 21.23 8.34 16.45
N ILE A 157 20.70 7.20 16.88
CA ILE A 157 20.34 6.07 16.01
C ILE A 157 18.83 5.79 16.12
N ALA A 158 18.24 5.32 15.02
CA ALA A 158 16.87 4.86 14.95
C ALA A 158 16.79 3.32 14.92
N SER A 159 15.65 2.79 15.39
CA SER A 159 15.31 1.38 15.22
C SER A 159 15.09 1.03 13.75
N LEU A 160 15.24 -0.25 13.42
CA LEU A 160 14.93 -0.78 12.09
C LEU A 160 13.49 -0.46 11.68
N SER A 161 12.53 -0.55 12.61
CA SER A 161 11.12 -0.26 12.35
C SER A 161 10.90 1.19 11.93
N LYS A 162 11.56 2.16 12.57
CA LYS A 162 11.47 3.58 12.18
C LYS A 162 12.09 3.81 10.80
N TYR A 163 13.23 3.18 10.52
CA TYR A 163 13.88 3.24 9.21
C TYR A 163 12.98 2.67 8.10
N GLN A 164 12.41 1.48 8.32
CA GLN A 164 11.50 0.83 7.39
C GLN A 164 10.22 1.65 7.16
N PHE A 165 9.66 2.23 8.23
CA PHE A 165 8.53 3.13 8.11
C PHE A 165 8.85 4.30 7.18
N ILE A 166 9.95 5.02 7.41
CA ILE A 166 10.38 6.13 6.54
C ILE A 166 10.59 5.67 5.10
N PHE A 167 11.28 4.53 4.90
CA PHE A 167 11.51 3.97 3.57
C PHE A 167 10.19 3.71 2.83
N THR A 168 9.22 3.05 3.46
CA THR A 168 7.95 2.69 2.82
C THR A 168 6.97 3.85 2.69
N SER A 169 6.95 4.78 3.64
CA SER A 169 5.97 5.87 3.65
C SER A 169 6.39 7.06 2.80
N LYS A 170 7.69 7.35 2.70
CA LYS A 170 8.23 8.52 2.00
C LYS A 170 8.80 8.20 0.62
N PHE A 171 9.16 6.94 0.35
CA PHE A 171 9.78 6.55 -0.92
C PHE A 171 8.97 5.47 -1.62
N ASN A 172 8.69 5.67 -2.91
CA ASN A 172 8.14 4.62 -3.79
C ASN A 172 9.30 3.81 -4.39
N LEU A 173 10.08 3.17 -3.52
CA LEU A 173 11.27 2.36 -3.87
C LEU A 173 11.02 0.87 -3.63
N SER A 174 11.60 0.04 -4.49
CA SER A 174 11.64 -1.42 -4.31
C SER A 174 13.04 -1.96 -4.63
N PHE A 175 13.30 -3.21 -4.26
CA PHE A 175 14.58 -3.89 -4.56
C PHE A 175 14.45 -4.75 -5.80
N GLY A 176 15.49 -4.71 -6.63
CA GLY A 176 15.58 -5.50 -7.85
C GLY A 176 14.64 -5.00 -8.94
N HIS A 177 15.15 -4.81 -10.15
CA HIS A 177 14.28 -4.54 -11.29
C HIS A 177 13.57 -5.85 -11.67
N PRO A 178 12.23 -5.86 -11.86
CA PRO A 178 11.56 -7.00 -12.47
C PRO A 178 12.29 -7.37 -13.77
N ARG A 179 12.65 -8.64 -13.94
CA ARG A 179 13.16 -9.10 -15.23
C ARG A 179 12.02 -8.93 -16.22
N GLN A 180 12.27 -8.15 -17.26
CA GLN A 180 11.35 -7.93 -18.36
C GLN A 180 11.89 -8.71 -19.55
N ASP A 181 11.03 -9.45 -20.23
CA ASP A 181 11.39 -10.05 -21.50
C ASP A 181 11.64 -8.93 -22.51
N ILE A 182 12.87 -8.88 -23.00
CA ILE A 182 13.29 -7.89 -23.99
C ILE A 182 13.11 -8.53 -25.36
N CYS A 183 12.48 -7.83 -26.29
CA CYS A 183 12.37 -8.29 -27.66
C CYS A 183 13.78 -8.44 -28.27
N SER A 184 14.13 -9.66 -28.69
CA SER A 184 15.44 -9.99 -29.28
C SER A 184 15.74 -9.10 -30.50
N PHE A 185 14.76 -8.90 -31.38
CA PHE A 185 14.88 -8.02 -32.54
C PHE A 185 15.19 -6.57 -32.14
N CYS A 186 14.48 -6.03 -31.12
CA CYS A 186 14.75 -4.67 -30.64
C CYS A 186 16.16 -4.53 -30.06
N THR A 187 16.62 -5.51 -29.28
CA THR A 187 17.98 -5.51 -28.72
C THR A 187 19.02 -5.56 -29.83
N GLU A 188 18.87 -6.48 -30.77
CA GLU A 188 19.76 -6.62 -31.93
C GLU A 188 19.84 -5.33 -32.74
N GLN A 189 18.70 -4.73 -33.07
CA GLN A 189 18.64 -3.49 -33.83
C GLN A 189 19.27 -2.31 -33.10
N LEU A 190 19.02 -2.17 -31.79
CA LEU A 190 19.65 -1.11 -30.99
C LEU A 190 21.18 -1.29 -30.94
N THR A 191 21.67 -2.53 -30.85
CA THR A 191 23.10 -2.81 -30.91
C THR A 191 23.68 -2.47 -32.29
N LYS A 192 23.00 -2.84 -33.38
CA LYS A 192 23.41 -2.46 -34.75
C LYS A 192 23.51 -0.94 -34.90
N ILE A 193 22.47 -0.21 -34.49
CA ILE A 193 22.41 1.26 -34.52
C ILE A 193 23.56 1.91 -33.74
N GLN A 194 23.98 1.32 -32.61
CA GLN A 194 25.08 1.85 -31.80
C GLN A 194 26.46 1.68 -32.44
N ILE A 195 26.64 0.60 -33.21
CA ILE A 195 27.91 0.26 -33.85
C ILE A 195 28.03 0.91 -35.23
N GLU A 196 26.89 1.12 -35.91
CA GLU A 196 26.85 1.64 -37.27
C GLU A 196 27.38 3.08 -37.37
N LYS A 197 28.25 3.30 -38.36
CA LYS A 197 28.91 4.57 -38.61
C LYS A 197 28.33 5.31 -39.80
N ASP A 198 27.75 4.58 -40.74
CA ASP A 198 27.05 5.17 -41.89
C ASP A 198 25.70 5.73 -41.44
N GLU A 199 25.48 7.02 -41.67
CA GLU A 199 24.25 7.70 -41.26
C GLU A 199 23.03 7.23 -42.06
N ASP A 200 23.18 6.86 -43.34
CA ASP A 200 22.06 6.40 -44.17
C ASP A 200 21.56 5.03 -43.69
N MET A 201 22.49 4.09 -43.44
CA MET A 201 22.18 2.78 -42.86
C MET A 201 21.57 2.90 -41.47
N LYS A 202 22.07 3.85 -40.66
CA LYS A 202 21.54 4.09 -39.32
C LYS A 202 20.11 4.63 -39.34
N ILE A 203 19.77 5.48 -40.32
CA ILE A 203 18.40 5.94 -40.55
C ILE A 203 17.48 4.76 -40.90
N GLU A 204 17.95 3.84 -41.76
CA GLU A 204 17.19 2.64 -42.14
C GLU A 204 16.93 1.72 -40.93
N LEU A 205 17.95 1.39 -40.15
CA LEU A 205 17.81 0.58 -38.93
C LEU A 205 16.85 1.23 -37.92
N HIS A 206 16.90 2.56 -37.79
CA HIS A 206 15.95 3.31 -36.96
C HIS A 206 14.51 3.24 -37.49
N LEU A 207 14.32 3.25 -38.81
CA LEU A 207 13.02 3.12 -39.45
C LEU A 207 12.45 1.72 -39.21
N GLU A 208 13.24 0.67 -39.43
CA GLU A 208 12.84 -0.72 -39.18
C GLU A 208 12.42 -0.93 -37.71
N LEU A 209 13.23 -0.43 -36.77
CA LEU A 209 12.91 -0.51 -35.34
C LEU A 209 11.58 0.19 -35.02
N LYS A 210 11.34 1.38 -35.59
CA LYS A 210 10.07 2.11 -35.42
C LYS A 210 8.89 1.34 -36.01
N VAL A 211 9.05 0.75 -37.19
CA VAL A 211 8.00 -0.06 -37.84
C VAL A 211 7.67 -1.28 -36.99
N HIS A 212 8.68 -2.00 -36.50
CA HIS A 212 8.49 -3.14 -35.60
C HIS A 212 7.71 -2.74 -34.33
N GLN A 213 8.10 -1.66 -33.67
CA GLN A 213 7.43 -1.16 -32.46
C GLN A 213 5.98 -0.74 -32.74
N ARG A 214 5.71 -0.09 -33.88
CA ARG A 214 4.34 0.28 -34.28
C ARG A 214 3.48 -0.95 -34.56
N ARG A 215 4.01 -1.96 -35.25
CA ARG A 215 3.32 -3.24 -35.49
C ARG A 215 2.96 -3.93 -34.18
N ALA A 216 3.91 -4.03 -33.26
CA ALA A 216 3.68 -4.61 -31.93
C ALA A 216 2.59 -3.85 -31.16
N LYS A 217 2.64 -2.50 -31.18
CA LYS A 217 1.62 -1.68 -30.53
C LYS A 217 0.24 -1.92 -31.14
N ARG A 218 0.13 -1.94 -32.46
CA ARG A 218 -1.14 -2.22 -33.17
C ARG A 218 -1.67 -3.62 -32.85
N PHE A 219 -0.80 -4.63 -32.79
CA PHE A 219 -1.18 -5.98 -32.40
C PHE A 219 -1.82 -6.02 -31.01
N PHE A 220 -1.23 -5.35 -30.01
CA PHE A 220 -1.82 -5.26 -28.67
C PHE A 220 -3.09 -4.40 -28.59
N GLU A 221 -3.33 -3.50 -29.54
CA GLU A 221 -4.60 -2.80 -29.66
C GLU A 221 -5.70 -3.75 -30.17
N LEU A 222 -5.40 -4.50 -31.23
CA LEU A 222 -6.31 -5.51 -31.78
C LEU A 222 -6.64 -6.61 -30.76
N LEU A 223 -5.67 -7.01 -29.93
CA LEU A 223 -5.87 -8.04 -28.90
C LEU A 223 -6.84 -7.62 -27.78
N LYS A 224 -7.23 -6.34 -27.72
CA LYS A 224 -8.23 -5.82 -26.76
C LYS A 224 -9.62 -5.75 -27.37
N GLU A 225 -9.76 -5.94 -28.67
CA GLU A 225 -11.05 -5.89 -29.34
C GLU A 225 -11.78 -7.20 -29.03
N GLU A 226 -12.90 -7.11 -28.30
CA GLU A 226 -13.76 -8.25 -28.03
C GLU A 226 -14.69 -8.47 -29.21
N SER A 227 -14.69 -9.70 -29.75
CA SER A 227 -15.66 -10.12 -30.76
C SER A 227 -16.68 -11.07 -30.12
N PRO A 228 -17.99 -10.79 -30.21
CA PRO A 228 -19.02 -11.51 -29.45
C PRO A 228 -19.13 -13.00 -29.81
N ASP A 229 -18.73 -13.39 -31.01
CA ASP A 229 -18.81 -14.78 -31.51
C ASP A 229 -17.44 -15.47 -31.57
N SER A 230 -16.46 -15.03 -30.78
CA SER A 230 -15.16 -15.70 -30.72
C SER A 230 -14.72 -16.06 -29.30
N VAL A 231 -13.96 -17.14 -29.20
CA VAL A 231 -13.27 -17.55 -27.99
C VAL A 231 -11.81 -17.14 -28.13
N SER A 232 -11.35 -16.27 -27.25
CA SER A 232 -9.94 -15.90 -27.18
C SER A 232 -9.18 -16.93 -26.36
N VAL A 233 -8.18 -17.56 -26.96
CA VAL A 233 -7.30 -18.51 -26.28
C VAL A 233 -5.87 -17.99 -26.35
N SER A 234 -5.15 -18.05 -25.23
CA SER A 234 -3.72 -17.79 -25.15
C SER A 234 -3.00 -19.07 -24.79
N PHE A 235 -1.87 -19.35 -25.43
CA PHE A 235 -1.04 -20.49 -25.07
C PHE A 235 0.43 -20.12 -25.09
N ASP A 236 1.20 -20.79 -24.24
CA ASP A 236 2.64 -20.62 -24.19
C ASP A 236 3.32 -21.89 -23.66
N MET A 237 4.58 -22.06 -24.05
CA MET A 237 5.46 -23.09 -23.50
C MET A 237 6.14 -22.56 -22.26
N MET A 238 5.99 -23.27 -21.14
CA MET A 238 6.74 -22.95 -19.93
C MET A 238 8.25 -23.19 -20.17
N GLN A 239 9.08 -22.46 -19.42
CA GLN A 239 10.50 -22.79 -19.30
C GLN A 239 10.66 -24.26 -18.89
N THR A 240 11.53 -24.98 -19.60
CA THR A 240 11.83 -26.40 -19.33
C THR A 240 12.26 -26.59 -17.89
N GLN A 241 11.58 -27.46 -17.15
CA GLN A 241 11.90 -27.71 -15.75
C GLN A 241 12.77 -28.97 -15.64
N PRO A 242 13.87 -28.93 -14.90
CA PRO A 242 14.65 -30.13 -14.65
C PRO A 242 13.95 -30.99 -13.59
N LEU A 243 13.95 -32.30 -13.83
CA LEU A 243 13.48 -33.33 -12.91
C LEU A 243 14.61 -34.31 -12.58
N PRO A 244 14.87 -34.61 -11.29
CA PRO A 244 14.29 -33.94 -10.11
C PRO A 244 14.88 -32.53 -9.89
N LYS A 245 14.07 -31.63 -9.32
CA LYS A 245 14.53 -30.31 -8.91
C LYS A 245 15.26 -30.40 -7.57
N LEU A 246 16.58 -30.46 -7.62
CA LEU A 246 17.45 -30.58 -6.46
C LEU A 246 18.24 -29.29 -6.25
N SER A 247 18.48 -28.92 -4.99
CA SER A 247 19.25 -27.72 -4.61
C SER A 247 20.74 -28.01 -4.33
N VAL A 248 21.22 -29.21 -4.65
CA VAL A 248 22.61 -29.62 -4.43
C VAL A 248 23.46 -29.34 -5.66
N THR A 249 24.72 -28.97 -5.46
CA THR A 249 25.64 -28.55 -6.53
C THR A 249 26.05 -29.68 -7.46
N GLU A 250 26.04 -30.93 -7.00
CA GLU A 250 26.40 -32.12 -7.80
C GLU A 250 25.48 -32.30 -9.03
N VAL A 251 24.25 -31.81 -8.92
CA VAL A 251 23.24 -31.87 -9.99
C VAL A 251 23.68 -31.09 -11.22
N PHE A 252 24.50 -30.06 -11.07
CA PHE A 252 25.07 -29.31 -12.20
C PHE A 252 25.91 -30.18 -13.12
N TYR A 253 26.55 -31.23 -12.58
CA TYR A 253 27.37 -32.18 -13.34
C TYR A 253 26.61 -33.46 -13.72
N SER A 254 25.34 -33.55 -13.32
CA SER A 254 24.49 -34.71 -13.58
C SER A 254 23.50 -34.42 -14.69
N ARG A 255 23.16 -35.43 -15.49
CA ARG A 255 22.10 -35.30 -16.48
C ARG A 255 20.74 -35.25 -15.78
N GLN A 256 20.02 -34.14 -15.96
CA GLN A 256 18.64 -34.00 -15.49
C GLN A 256 17.66 -34.29 -16.64
N VAL A 257 16.51 -34.88 -16.32
CA VAL A 257 15.44 -35.09 -17.30
C VAL A 257 14.64 -33.80 -17.42
N TRP A 258 14.43 -33.32 -18.64
CA TRP A 258 13.62 -32.12 -18.88
C TRP A 258 12.14 -32.46 -18.93
N LEU A 259 11.34 -31.72 -18.17
CA LEU A 259 9.89 -31.64 -18.30
C LEU A 259 9.52 -30.48 -19.21
N TYR A 260 8.72 -30.81 -20.22
CA TYR A 260 8.08 -29.87 -21.13
C TYR A 260 6.63 -29.68 -20.71
N ASN A 261 6.16 -28.43 -20.78
CA ASN A 261 4.79 -28.07 -20.41
C ASN A 261 4.28 -27.00 -21.37
N LEU A 262 3.26 -27.36 -22.15
CA LEU A 262 2.49 -26.47 -23.00
C LEU A 262 1.17 -26.16 -22.29
N THR A 263 0.88 -24.88 -22.07
CA THR A 263 -0.32 -24.46 -21.36
C THR A 263 -1.20 -23.63 -22.29
N PHE A 264 -2.49 -23.99 -22.37
CA PHE A 264 -3.54 -23.19 -22.99
C PHE A 264 -4.44 -22.60 -21.92
N VAL A 265 -4.82 -21.35 -22.10
CA VAL A 265 -5.71 -20.60 -21.22
C VAL A 265 -6.81 -19.96 -22.05
N ILE A 266 -8.05 -20.34 -21.75
CA ILE A 266 -9.23 -19.72 -22.34
C ILE A 266 -9.50 -18.40 -21.61
N ALA A 267 -9.63 -17.31 -22.36
CA ALA A 267 -9.96 -16.01 -21.80
C ALA A 267 -11.38 -16.04 -21.22
N ALA A 268 -11.49 -15.70 -19.95
CA ALA A 268 -12.73 -15.64 -19.20
C ALA A 268 -12.66 -14.49 -18.17
N PRO A 269 -13.81 -13.92 -17.76
CA PRO A 269 -13.86 -12.85 -16.76
C PRO A 269 -13.19 -13.23 -15.44
N THR A 270 -13.32 -14.49 -15.05
CA THR A 270 -12.64 -15.10 -13.91
C THR A 270 -11.78 -16.25 -14.40
N GLN A 271 -10.48 -16.17 -14.10
CA GLN A 271 -9.52 -17.22 -14.43
C GLN A 271 -9.56 -18.30 -13.35
N GLY A 272 -9.73 -19.55 -13.77
CA GLY A 272 -9.87 -20.72 -12.91
C GLY A 272 -9.26 -21.96 -13.55
N LEU A 273 -9.26 -23.08 -12.82
CA LEU A 273 -8.67 -24.34 -13.29
C LEU A 273 -9.41 -24.89 -14.52
N GLU A 274 -10.72 -24.65 -14.60
CA GLU A 274 -11.60 -25.07 -15.69
C GLU A 274 -11.30 -24.39 -17.03
N ASN A 275 -10.51 -23.32 -17.03
CA ASN A 275 -10.12 -22.57 -18.22
C ASN A 275 -8.66 -22.80 -18.61
N CYS A 276 -7.95 -23.67 -17.89
CA CYS A 276 -6.53 -23.96 -18.08
C CYS A 276 -6.32 -25.42 -18.49
N TYR A 277 -5.61 -25.63 -19.60
CA TYR A 277 -5.29 -26.95 -20.14
C TYR A 277 -3.77 -27.10 -20.18
N LEU A 278 -3.26 -28.17 -19.60
CA LEU A 278 -1.82 -28.42 -19.50
C LEU A 278 -1.48 -29.74 -20.20
N TYR A 279 -0.55 -29.65 -21.15
CA TYR A 279 0.05 -30.79 -21.81
C TYR A 279 1.49 -30.91 -21.32
N THR A 280 1.78 -32.00 -20.61
CA THR A 280 3.10 -32.24 -20.04
C THR A 280 3.68 -33.54 -20.55
N TRP A 281 4.94 -33.49 -20.94
CA TRP A 281 5.72 -34.67 -21.31
C TRP A 281 7.19 -34.44 -20.99
N THR A 282 7.97 -35.51 -20.90
CA THR A 282 9.38 -35.51 -20.58
C THR A 282 10.23 -35.72 -21.83
N GLU A 283 11.51 -35.35 -21.76
CA GLU A 283 12.47 -35.64 -22.84
C GLU A 283 12.63 -37.14 -23.17
N CYS A 284 12.19 -38.02 -22.26
CA CYS A 284 12.18 -39.46 -22.46
C CYS A 284 10.98 -39.94 -23.28
N GLU A 285 9.88 -39.19 -23.28
CA GLU A 285 8.64 -39.53 -23.98
C GLU A 285 8.66 -39.00 -25.41
N SER A 286 9.03 -37.73 -25.60
CA SER A 286 9.19 -37.13 -26.93
C SER A 286 10.07 -35.89 -26.91
N GLY A 287 10.37 -35.37 -28.10
CA GLY A 287 11.09 -34.12 -28.28
C GLY A 287 10.26 -32.89 -27.90
N ARG A 288 10.87 -31.71 -28.05
CA ARG A 288 10.19 -30.41 -27.89
C ARG A 288 10.01 -29.73 -29.26
N GLY A 289 9.60 -30.51 -30.25
CA GLY A 289 9.51 -30.08 -31.64
C GLY A 289 8.13 -29.53 -31.99
N PRO A 290 7.97 -29.08 -33.25
CA PRO A 290 6.67 -28.64 -33.76
C PRO A 290 5.61 -29.74 -33.70
N ASN A 291 6.00 -31.01 -33.88
CA ASN A 291 5.06 -32.13 -33.92
C ASN A 291 4.32 -32.31 -32.59
N GLU A 292 5.03 -32.28 -31.46
CA GLU A 292 4.43 -32.42 -30.13
C GLU A 292 3.51 -31.23 -29.81
N VAL A 293 3.93 -30.02 -30.19
CA VAL A 293 3.14 -28.80 -30.03
C VAL A 293 1.88 -28.84 -30.89
N CYS A 294 1.99 -29.27 -32.15
CA CYS A 294 0.84 -29.42 -33.06
C CYS A 294 -0.12 -30.50 -32.58
N SER A 295 0.38 -31.65 -32.11
CA SER A 295 -0.47 -32.71 -31.55
C SER A 295 -1.28 -32.19 -30.37
N SER A 296 -0.66 -31.42 -29.48
CA SER A 296 -1.33 -30.79 -28.34
C SER A 296 -2.35 -29.72 -28.78
N HIS A 297 -2.09 -29.00 -29.88
CA HIS A 297 -3.05 -28.06 -30.44
C HIS A 297 -4.29 -28.76 -30.99
N VAL A 298 -4.11 -29.84 -31.74
CA VAL A 298 -5.23 -30.60 -32.32
C VAL A 298 -6.12 -31.14 -31.21
N ASP A 299 -5.53 -31.82 -30.22
CA ASP A 299 -6.26 -32.34 -29.06
C ASP A 299 -6.97 -31.21 -28.29
N PHE A 300 -6.32 -30.07 -28.10
CA PHE A 300 -6.95 -28.91 -27.46
C PHE A 300 -8.16 -28.39 -28.25
N LEU A 301 -8.05 -28.27 -29.57
CA LEU A 301 -9.13 -27.76 -30.42
C LEU A 301 -10.32 -28.73 -30.48
N GLU A 302 -10.07 -30.03 -30.56
CA GLU A 302 -11.12 -31.06 -30.51
C GLU A 302 -11.87 -31.03 -29.17
N ASN A 303 -11.12 -30.92 -28.06
CA ASN A 303 -11.70 -30.76 -26.73
C ASN A 303 -12.49 -29.45 -26.60
N LEU A 304 -12.01 -28.35 -27.19
CA LEU A 304 -12.71 -27.07 -27.20
C LEU A 304 -14.03 -27.16 -27.97
N GLU A 305 -14.02 -27.77 -29.16
CA GLU A 305 -15.21 -27.96 -30.00
C GLU A 305 -16.27 -28.78 -29.25
N SER A 306 -15.87 -29.89 -28.63
CA SER A 306 -16.78 -30.75 -27.85
C SER A 306 -17.45 -30.04 -26.66
N ARG A 307 -16.85 -28.95 -26.16
CA ARG A 307 -17.36 -28.16 -25.04
C ARG A 307 -18.28 -27.01 -25.50
N LEU A 308 -18.12 -26.56 -26.74
CA LEU A 308 -18.90 -25.46 -27.33
C LEU A 308 -20.15 -25.96 -28.07
N CYS A 309 -20.13 -27.19 -28.59
CA CYS A 309 -21.29 -27.89 -29.13
C CYS A 309 -22.21 -28.45 -28.03
#